data_AF-A0A661S0C8-F1
#
_entry.id   AF-A0A661S0C8-F1
#
_cell.length_a   1.000
_cell.length_b   1.000
_cell.length_c   1.000
_cell.angle_alpha   90.00
_cell.angle_beta   90.00
_cell.angle_gamma   90.00
#
_symmetry.space_group_name_H-M   'P 1'
#
loop_
_entity.id
_entity.type
_entity.pdbx_description
1 polymer ?
#
loop_
_entity_poly.entity_id
_entity_poly.type
_entity_poly.pdbx_seq_one_letter_code
_entity_poly.pdbx_strand_id
1 'polypeptide(L)'
;MKTASLNSEERHFFRTVYNAAFANPFSDLREKLDMKIAGLFPSASSRESIEQCTNEVNRRIKKLESQGRANINAFHGQDKEIITIVFLFDTFYKFKDNFDQLIKDQIKAQDTLIKVPFASKAMHILHKKGFPAESIPHYFALSYQLRRAFYFISNSLVGSSPCMKKLKKHLWYNVFTYNIDHY
;
A
#
# COMPACT_ATOMS: atom_id res chain seq x y z
N MET A 1 -4.17 -2.96 28.79
CA MET A 1 -5.10 -2.45 27.74
C MET A 1 -6.00 -3.60 27.31
N LYS A 2 -7.28 -3.36 27.02
CA LYS A 2 -8.16 -4.41 26.49
C LYS A 2 -7.68 -4.81 25.10
N THR A 3 -7.44 -6.10 24.92
CA THR A 3 -7.13 -6.76 23.65
C THR A 3 -8.27 -6.52 22.67
N ALA A 4 -8.01 -5.81 21.57
CA ALA A 4 -8.96 -5.65 20.48
C ALA A 4 -8.84 -6.84 19.51
N SER A 5 -9.98 -7.30 19.01
CA SER A 5 -10.06 -8.30 17.94
C SER A 5 -10.92 -7.77 16.81
N LEU A 6 -10.65 -8.17 15.58
CA LEU A 6 -11.51 -7.88 14.45
C LEU A 6 -12.76 -8.76 14.53
N ASN A 7 -13.92 -8.19 14.27
CA ASN A 7 -15.11 -9.02 14.02
C ASN A 7 -14.99 -9.71 12.64
N SER A 8 -15.88 -10.64 12.34
CA SER A 8 -15.80 -11.43 11.10
C SER A 8 -15.85 -10.59 9.82
N GLU A 9 -16.63 -9.51 9.80
CA GLU A 9 -16.75 -8.61 8.65
C GLU A 9 -15.49 -7.75 8.48
N GLU A 10 -15.00 -7.16 9.58
CA GLU A 10 -13.74 -6.41 9.61
C GLU A 10 -12.58 -7.29 9.15
N ARG A 11 -12.49 -8.52 9.67
CA ARG A 11 -11.44 -9.47 9.31
C ARG A 11 -11.51 -9.83 7.83
N HIS A 12 -12.70 -10.12 7.29
CA HIS A 12 -12.85 -10.43 5.87
C HIS A 12 -12.41 -9.27 4.96
N PHE A 13 -12.84 -8.05 5.31
CA PHE A 13 -12.47 -6.85 4.55
C PHE A 13 -10.97 -6.59 4.63
N PHE A 14 -10.41 -6.48 5.83
CA PHE A 14 -8.99 -6.17 6.02
C PHE A 14 -8.07 -7.28 5.49
N ARG A 15 -8.51 -8.54 5.49
CA ARG A 15 -7.79 -9.62 4.83
C ARG A 15 -7.78 -9.46 3.30
N THR A 16 -8.83 -8.90 2.72
CA THR A 16 -8.84 -8.57 1.28
C THR A 16 -7.82 -7.47 0.97
N VAL A 17 -7.74 -6.43 1.81
CA VAL A 17 -6.72 -5.37 1.70
C VAL A 17 -5.30 -5.91 1.88
N TYR A 18 -5.10 -6.77 2.88
CA TYR A 18 -3.84 -7.48 3.10
C TYR A 18 -3.40 -8.23 1.84
N ASN A 19 -4.29 -9.00 1.23
CA ASN A 19 -3.99 -9.73 0.00
C ASN A 19 -3.69 -8.77 -1.17
N ALA A 20 -4.38 -7.62 -1.25
CA ALA A 20 -4.15 -6.62 -2.29
C ALA A 20 -2.77 -5.95 -2.16
N ALA A 21 -2.28 -5.76 -0.93
CA ALA A 21 -0.96 -5.21 -0.66
C ALA A 21 0.17 -6.08 -1.24
N PHE A 22 -0.03 -7.41 -1.28
CA PHE A 22 0.95 -8.37 -1.80
C PHE A 22 0.69 -8.80 -3.25
N ALA A 23 -0.49 -8.52 -3.79
CA ALA A 23 -0.77 -8.81 -5.18
C ALA A 23 0.11 -7.96 -6.10
N ASN A 24 0.70 -8.61 -7.11
CA ASN A 24 1.49 -7.92 -8.11
C ASN A 24 0.67 -6.80 -8.76
N PRO A 25 1.18 -5.55 -8.79
CA PRO A 25 0.41 -4.39 -9.23
C PRO A 25 0.03 -4.44 -10.72
N PHE A 26 0.60 -5.35 -11.50
CA PHE A 26 0.30 -5.55 -12.93
C PHE A 26 -0.52 -6.83 -13.19
N SER A 27 -1.09 -7.44 -12.15
CA SER A 27 -1.89 -8.67 -12.27
C SER A 27 -3.39 -8.43 -12.23
N ASP A 28 -4.16 -9.27 -12.93
CA ASP A 28 -5.63 -9.24 -12.87
C ASP A 28 -6.15 -9.56 -11.45
N LEU A 29 -5.37 -10.30 -10.64
CA LEU A 29 -5.70 -10.55 -9.24
C LEU A 29 -5.74 -9.23 -8.46
N ARG A 30 -4.77 -8.33 -8.70
CA ARG A 30 -4.74 -7.04 -8.02
C ARG A 30 -5.96 -6.20 -8.38
N GLU A 31 -6.31 -6.14 -9.67
CA GLU A 31 -7.49 -5.43 -10.16
C GLU A 31 -8.77 -5.97 -9.50
N LYS A 32 -8.95 -7.29 -9.46
CA LYS A 32 -10.10 -7.94 -8.79
C LYS A 32 -10.18 -7.62 -7.30
N LEU A 33 -9.04 -7.57 -6.61
CA LEU A 33 -8.98 -7.24 -5.18
C LEU A 33 -9.33 -5.77 -4.94
N ASP A 34 -8.79 -4.84 -5.73
CA ASP A 34 -9.09 -3.41 -5.62
C ASP A 34 -10.59 -3.15 -5.88
N MET A 35 -11.19 -3.80 -6.88
CA MET A 35 -12.65 -3.73 -7.11
C MET A 35 -13.46 -4.27 -5.94
N LYS A 36 -13.05 -5.42 -5.37
CA LYS A 36 -13.71 -6.01 -4.20
C LYS A 36 -13.64 -5.11 -2.97
N ILE A 37 -12.52 -4.41 -2.78
CA ILE A 37 -12.35 -3.45 -1.68
C ILE A 37 -13.20 -2.21 -1.92
N ALA A 38 -13.22 -1.67 -3.13
CA ALA A 38 -14.02 -0.50 -3.49
C ALA A 38 -15.54 -0.75 -3.41
N GLY A 39 -15.97 -2.02 -3.43
CA GLY A 39 -17.39 -2.39 -3.40
C GLY A 39 -18.15 -2.02 -4.69
N LEU A 40 -17.42 -1.73 -5.77
CA LEU A 40 -17.98 -1.20 -7.01
C LEU A 40 -18.38 -2.32 -7.99
N PHE A 41 -19.52 -2.09 -8.65
CA PHE A 41 -20.02 -2.86 -9.79
C PHE A 41 -19.06 -2.78 -11.00
N PRO A 42 -19.05 -3.79 -11.89
CA PRO A 42 -17.98 -4.09 -12.86
C PRO A 42 -17.66 -3.06 -13.97
N SER A 43 -18.10 -1.80 -13.86
CA SER A 43 -17.98 -0.78 -14.90
C SER A 43 -17.06 0.42 -14.59
N ALA A 44 -16.45 0.50 -13.40
CA ALA A 44 -15.51 1.58 -13.08
C ALA A 44 -14.16 1.41 -13.80
N SER A 45 -13.53 2.52 -14.22
CA SER A 45 -12.19 2.48 -14.80
C SER A 45 -11.14 2.08 -13.75
N SER A 46 -10.00 1.53 -14.18
CA SER A 46 -8.92 1.09 -13.28
C SER A 46 -8.40 2.19 -12.33
N ARG A 47 -8.37 3.46 -12.79
CA ARG A 47 -7.92 4.59 -11.98
C ARG A 47 -8.95 4.97 -10.90
N GLU A 48 -10.23 5.00 -11.25
CA GLU A 48 -11.32 5.24 -10.31
C GLU A 48 -11.41 4.12 -9.28
N SER A 49 -11.13 2.87 -9.69
CA SER A 49 -11.14 1.70 -8.79
C SER A 49 -10.11 1.83 -7.66
N ILE A 50 -8.88 2.30 -7.93
CA ILE A 50 -7.86 2.47 -6.90
C ILE A 50 -8.24 3.57 -5.91
N GLU A 51 -8.69 4.73 -6.41
CA GLU A 51 -9.09 5.84 -5.55
C GLU A 51 -10.25 5.44 -4.62
N GLN A 52 -11.26 4.79 -5.16
CA GLN A 52 -12.41 4.29 -4.41
C GLN A 52 -12.01 3.21 -3.40
N CYS A 53 -11.10 2.30 -3.78
CA CYS A 53 -10.49 1.34 -2.88
C CYS A 53 -9.80 2.05 -1.69
N THR A 54 -8.96 3.05 -1.95
CA THR A 54 -8.25 3.78 -0.90
C THR A 54 -9.20 4.57 0.01
N ASN A 55 -10.25 5.16 -0.55
CA ASN A 55 -11.28 5.87 0.20
C ASN A 55 -12.05 4.93 1.14
N GLU A 56 -12.43 3.74 0.65
CA GLU A 56 -13.13 2.74 1.45
C GLU A 56 -12.25 2.18 2.58
N VAL A 57 -10.96 1.90 2.31
CA VAL A 57 -9.99 1.53 3.36
C VAL A 57 -9.87 2.64 4.40
N ASN A 58 -9.71 3.89 3.97
CA ASN A 58 -9.60 5.03 4.88
C ASN A 58 -10.85 5.20 5.75
N ARG A 59 -12.04 5.03 5.16
CA ARG A 59 -13.32 5.09 5.88
C ARG A 59 -13.38 4.06 7.00
N ARG A 60 -12.97 2.81 6.75
CA ARG A 60 -12.98 1.75 7.77
C ARG A 60 -11.89 1.95 8.82
N ILE A 61 -10.72 2.48 8.45
CA ILE A 61 -9.68 2.86 9.43
C ILE A 61 -10.19 3.98 10.35
N LYS A 62 -10.88 5.00 9.82
CA LYS A 62 -11.50 6.05 10.65
C LYS A 62 -12.53 5.51 11.63
N LYS A 63 -13.29 4.47 11.24
CA LYS A 63 -14.21 3.77 12.16
C LYS A 63 -13.45 3.06 13.30
N LEU A 64 -12.29 2.46 13.01
CA LEU A 64 -11.43 1.91 14.06
C LEU A 64 -10.86 3.02 14.96
N GLU A 65 -10.49 4.16 14.38
CA GLU A 65 -9.99 5.34 15.13
C GLU A 65 -11.06 5.86 16.10
N SER A 66 -12.30 6.04 15.66
CA SER A 66 -13.39 6.50 16.53
C SER A 66 -13.72 5.53 17.66
N GLN A 67 -13.32 4.26 17.53
CA GLN A 67 -13.46 3.24 18.56
C GLN A 67 -12.21 3.09 19.45
N GLY A 68 -11.18 3.92 19.25
CA GLY A 68 -9.91 3.81 19.98
C GLY A 68 -9.08 2.57 19.61
N ARG A 69 -9.38 1.91 18.48
CA ARG A 69 -8.76 0.66 18.03
C ARG A 69 -7.71 0.86 16.94
N ALA A 70 -7.35 2.10 16.61
CA ALA A 70 -6.42 2.38 15.51
C ALA A 70 -4.94 2.36 15.91
N ASN A 71 -4.54 1.32 16.63
CA ASN A 71 -3.15 1.07 17.05
C ASN A 71 -2.85 -0.42 16.90
N ILE A 72 -1.74 -0.78 16.23
CA ILE A 72 -1.40 -2.19 15.98
C ILE A 72 -1.19 -2.98 17.28
N ASN A 73 -0.77 -2.32 18.35
CA ASN A 73 -0.51 -2.95 19.65
C ASN A 73 -1.80 -3.23 20.44
N ALA A 74 -2.96 -2.78 19.93
CA ALA A 74 -4.24 -3.21 20.46
C ALA A 74 -4.64 -4.61 19.98
N PHE A 75 -4.05 -5.11 18.89
CA PHE A 75 -4.37 -6.41 18.28
C PHE A 75 -3.27 -7.45 18.55
N HIS A 76 -3.62 -8.73 18.38
CA HIS A 76 -2.70 -9.86 18.57
C HIS A 76 -2.86 -10.90 17.47
N GLY A 77 -1.85 -11.76 17.33
CA GLY A 77 -1.82 -12.84 16.34
C GLY A 77 -2.13 -12.34 14.93
N GLN A 78 -2.97 -13.09 14.23
CA GLN A 78 -3.33 -12.81 12.84
C GLN A 78 -4.01 -11.45 12.64
N ASP A 79 -4.81 -10.98 13.61
CA ASP A 79 -5.46 -9.66 13.49
C ASP A 79 -4.41 -8.52 13.55
N LYS A 80 -3.33 -8.70 14.32
CA LYS A 80 -2.20 -7.74 14.35
C LYS A 80 -1.45 -7.72 13.02
N GLU A 81 -1.15 -8.88 12.46
CA GLU A 81 -0.50 -9.00 11.14
C GLU A 81 -1.32 -8.28 10.06
N ILE A 82 -2.62 -8.57 10.00
CA ILE A 82 -3.54 -7.95 9.04
C ILE A 82 -3.55 -6.43 9.19
N ILE A 83 -3.75 -5.91 10.41
CA ILE A 83 -3.86 -4.47 10.65
C ILE A 83 -2.55 -3.74 10.39
N THR A 84 -1.40 -4.38 10.66
CA THR A 84 -0.08 -3.82 10.35
C THR A 84 0.04 -3.51 8.86
N ILE A 85 -0.29 -4.48 8.00
CA ILE A 85 -0.25 -4.30 6.55
C ILE A 85 -1.30 -3.29 6.06
N VAL A 86 -2.50 -3.28 6.66
CA VAL A 86 -3.55 -2.31 6.31
C VAL A 86 -3.10 -0.87 6.60
N PHE A 87 -2.43 -0.61 7.72
CA PHE A 87 -1.92 0.72 8.03
C PHE A 87 -0.75 1.13 7.14
N LEU A 88 0.12 0.19 6.77
CA LEU A 88 1.15 0.44 5.76
C LEU A 88 0.53 0.76 4.39
N PHE A 89 -0.49 0.01 3.97
CA PHE A 89 -1.23 0.25 2.73
C PHE A 89 -1.87 1.65 2.71
N ASP A 90 -2.64 2.02 3.74
CA ASP A 90 -3.27 3.35 3.83
C ASP A 90 -2.22 4.47 3.81
N THR A 91 -1.13 4.31 4.57
CA THR A 91 -0.05 5.31 4.60
C THR A 91 0.64 5.42 3.24
N PHE A 92 0.93 4.30 2.58
CA PHE A 92 1.53 4.27 1.24
C PHE A 92 0.68 5.05 0.24
N TYR A 93 -0.62 4.76 0.15
CA TYR A 93 -1.49 5.44 -0.81
C TYR A 93 -1.73 6.91 -0.48
N LYS A 94 -1.76 7.27 0.81
CA LYS A 94 -1.86 8.66 1.25
C LYS A 94 -0.70 9.54 0.79
N PHE A 95 0.49 8.97 0.62
CA PHE A 95 1.69 9.67 0.14
C PHE A 95 2.11 9.26 -1.27
N LYS A 96 1.29 8.49 -2.00
CA LYS A 96 1.60 7.98 -3.34
C LYS A 96 2.05 9.09 -4.29
N ASP A 97 1.31 10.20 -4.31
CA ASP A 97 1.60 11.32 -5.20
C ASP A 97 2.85 12.10 -4.76
N ASN A 98 3.13 12.15 -3.45
CA ASN A 98 4.40 12.70 -2.95
C ASN A 98 5.60 11.83 -3.34
N PHE A 99 5.45 10.50 -3.32
CA PHE A 99 6.46 9.60 -3.84
C PHE A 99 6.63 9.78 -5.36
N ASP A 100 5.54 9.91 -6.13
CA ASP A 100 5.62 10.18 -7.57
C ASP A 100 6.38 11.48 -7.88
N GLN A 101 6.14 12.52 -7.09
CA GLN A 101 6.86 13.78 -7.22
C GLN A 101 8.33 13.62 -6.87
N LEU A 102 8.66 12.93 -5.77
CA LEU A 102 10.03 12.64 -5.38
C LEU A 102 10.81 11.88 -6.47
N ILE A 103 10.18 10.90 -7.12
CA ILE A 103 10.80 10.15 -8.24
C ILE A 103 11.14 11.10 -9.39
N LYS A 104 10.20 11.98 -9.78
CA LYS A 104 10.42 12.97 -10.85
C LYS A 104 11.52 13.96 -10.50
N ASP A 105 11.54 14.41 -9.25
CA ASP A 105 12.55 15.35 -8.77
C ASP A 105 13.94 14.69 -8.73
N GLN A 106 14.03 13.42 -8.33
CA GLN A 106 15.30 12.66 -8.35
C GLN A 106 15.80 12.47 -9.77
N ILE A 107 14.92 12.17 -10.74
CA ILE A 107 15.30 12.06 -12.16
C ILE A 107 15.92 13.37 -12.66
N LYS A 108 15.36 14.52 -12.28
CA LYS A 108 15.90 15.84 -12.65
C LYS A 108 17.22 16.16 -11.95
N ALA A 109 17.35 15.76 -10.68
CA ALA A 109 18.53 15.99 -9.86
C ALA A 109 19.69 15.02 -10.16
N GLN A 110 19.44 13.96 -10.93
CA GLN A 110 20.41 12.92 -11.30
C GLN A 110 21.07 12.31 -10.06
N ASP A 111 22.39 12.46 -9.91
CA ASP A 111 23.17 11.90 -8.80
C ASP A 111 23.12 12.77 -7.53
N THR A 112 22.46 13.92 -7.59
CA THR A 112 22.34 14.80 -6.43
C THR A 112 21.30 14.26 -5.44
N LEU A 113 21.67 14.19 -4.17
CA LEU A 113 20.76 13.84 -3.09
C LEU A 113 19.71 14.93 -2.90
N ILE A 114 18.43 14.56 -2.94
CA ILE A 114 17.33 15.48 -2.67
C ILE A 114 16.69 15.20 -1.31
N LYS A 115 16.22 16.25 -0.66
CA LYS A 115 15.46 16.13 0.59
C LYS A 115 14.09 15.49 0.32
N VAL A 116 13.59 14.73 1.29
CA VAL A 116 12.26 14.12 1.24
C VAL A 116 11.30 14.92 2.13
N PRO A 117 10.58 15.92 1.62
CA PRO A 117 9.87 16.91 2.44
C PRO A 117 8.71 16.33 3.24
N PHE A 118 8.18 15.17 2.85
CA PHE A 118 7.03 14.54 3.50
C PHE A 118 7.41 13.38 4.43
N ALA A 119 8.71 13.01 4.53
CA ALA A 119 9.17 11.86 5.31
C ALA A 119 8.73 11.98 6.78
N SER A 120 9.00 13.12 7.43
CA SER A 120 8.63 13.33 8.84
C SER A 120 7.13 13.18 9.08
N LYS A 121 6.29 13.66 8.16
CA LYS A 121 4.83 13.54 8.25
C LYS A 121 4.37 12.09 8.09
N ALA A 122 4.92 11.36 7.13
CA ALA A 122 4.60 9.96 6.90
C ALA A 122 5.02 9.07 8.08
N MET A 123 6.25 9.26 8.57
CA MET A 123 6.80 8.53 9.71
C MET A 123 6.01 8.80 11.00
N HIS A 124 5.58 10.05 11.22
CA HIS A 124 4.72 10.40 12.37
C HIS A 124 3.36 9.70 12.34
N ILE A 125 2.78 9.51 11.15
CA ILE A 125 1.52 8.76 11.00
C ILE A 125 1.72 7.31 11.43
N LEU A 126 2.78 6.64 10.98
CA LEU A 126 3.10 5.27 11.39
C LEU A 126 3.37 5.19 12.90
N HIS A 127 4.11 6.14 13.46
CA HIS A 127 4.35 6.19 14.90
C HIS A 127 3.03 6.26 15.70
N LYS A 128 2.09 7.11 15.29
CA LYS A 128 0.75 7.19 15.91
C LYS A 128 -0.07 5.90 15.81
N LYS A 129 0.21 5.06 14.80
CA LYS A 129 -0.40 3.74 14.63
C LYS A 129 0.26 2.64 15.48
N GLY A 130 1.29 2.98 16.25
CA GLY A 130 1.96 2.05 17.18
C GLY A 130 3.16 1.31 16.58
N PHE A 131 3.68 1.74 15.43
CA PHE A 131 4.89 1.17 14.85
C PHE A 131 6.12 1.56 15.69
N PRO A 132 7.06 0.62 15.94
CA PRO A 132 8.33 0.92 16.61
C PRO A 132 9.14 1.97 15.83
N ALA A 133 9.80 2.88 16.56
CA ALA A 133 10.58 3.95 15.94
C ALA A 133 11.72 3.41 15.05
N GLU A 134 12.34 2.29 15.45
CA GLU A 134 13.42 1.66 14.68
C GLU A 134 12.98 1.05 13.34
N SER A 135 11.73 0.62 13.19
CA SER A 135 11.24 -0.05 11.97
C SER A 135 10.58 0.89 10.97
N ILE A 136 10.13 2.07 11.41
CA ILE A 136 9.48 3.07 10.55
C ILE A 136 10.36 3.49 9.35
N PRO A 137 11.67 3.79 9.50
CA PRO A 137 12.52 4.12 8.37
C PRO A 137 12.59 3.01 7.31
N HIS A 138 12.63 1.75 7.75
CA HIS A 138 12.64 0.59 6.86
C HIS A 138 11.37 0.54 6.00
N TYR A 139 10.19 0.60 6.63
CA TYR A 139 8.92 0.58 5.91
C TYR A 139 8.75 1.77 4.96
N PHE A 140 9.24 2.95 5.36
CA PHE A 140 9.23 4.14 4.50
C PHE A 140 10.14 3.95 3.28
N ALA A 141 11.36 3.45 3.48
CA ALA A 141 12.30 3.18 2.40
C ALA A 141 11.76 2.10 1.43
N LEU A 142 11.21 1.01 1.96
CA LEU A 142 10.57 -0.04 1.16
C LEU A 142 9.41 0.50 0.33
N SER A 143 8.54 1.33 0.94
CA SER A 143 7.45 2.02 0.24
C SER A 143 7.96 2.84 -0.95
N TYR A 144 9.06 3.58 -0.76
CA TYR A 144 9.68 4.34 -1.84
C TYR A 144 10.18 3.43 -2.97
N GLN A 145 10.86 2.32 -2.66
CA GLN A 145 11.35 1.39 -3.68
C GLN A 145 10.22 0.73 -4.46
N LEU A 146 9.15 0.29 -3.78
CA LEU A 146 7.95 -0.27 -4.42
C LEU A 146 7.33 0.74 -5.40
N ARG A 147 7.16 2.00 -4.97
CA ARG A 147 6.58 3.03 -5.83
C ARG A 147 7.48 3.36 -7.01
N ARG A 148 8.79 3.46 -6.79
CA ARG A 148 9.79 3.77 -7.82
C ARG A 148 9.85 2.70 -8.90
N ALA A 149 9.90 1.43 -8.52
CA ALA A 149 9.84 0.32 -9.46
C ALA A 149 8.52 0.32 -10.25
N PHE A 150 7.38 0.53 -9.58
CA PHE A 150 6.09 0.64 -10.27
C PHE A 150 6.10 1.77 -11.29
N TYR A 151 6.59 2.96 -10.93
CA TYR A 151 6.68 4.12 -11.80
C TYR A 151 7.46 3.81 -13.08
N PHE A 152 8.65 3.22 -12.98
CA PHE A 152 9.47 2.91 -14.15
C PHE A 152 8.85 1.82 -15.02
N ILE A 153 8.33 0.73 -14.44
CA ILE A 153 7.69 -0.35 -15.21
C ILE A 153 6.42 0.15 -15.90
N SER A 154 5.62 0.97 -15.22
CA SER A 154 4.38 1.50 -15.76
C SER A 154 4.62 2.53 -16.88
N ASN A 155 5.60 3.41 -16.71
CA ASN A 155 5.80 4.56 -17.60
C ASN A 155 6.79 4.30 -18.74
N SER A 156 7.74 3.38 -18.58
CA SER A 156 8.75 3.10 -19.63
C SER A 156 8.31 2.03 -20.61
N LEU A 157 7.34 1.19 -20.23
CA LEU A 157 6.82 0.11 -21.08
C LEU A 157 5.41 0.44 -21.56
N VAL A 158 5.30 0.92 -22.80
CA VAL A 158 4.03 1.32 -23.40
C VAL A 158 3.22 0.11 -23.86
N GLY A 159 1.90 0.18 -23.73
CA GLY A 159 0.97 -0.84 -24.22
C GLY A 159 0.27 -1.65 -23.13
N SER A 160 -0.91 -2.16 -23.50
CA SER A 160 -1.85 -2.89 -22.65
C SER A 160 -2.21 -4.28 -23.20
N SER A 161 -1.53 -4.72 -24.26
CA SER A 161 -1.73 -6.06 -24.82
C SER A 161 -1.42 -7.17 -23.79
N PRO A 162 -1.97 -8.38 -23.95
CA PRO A 162 -1.72 -9.48 -23.01
C PRO A 162 -0.23 -9.80 -22.81
N CYS A 163 0.59 -9.72 -23.88
CA CYS A 163 2.04 -9.92 -23.77
C CYS A 163 2.72 -8.81 -22.95
N MET A 164 2.32 -7.54 -23.13
CA MET A 164 2.85 -6.43 -22.34
C MET A 164 2.46 -6.51 -20.87
N LYS A 165 1.21 -6.89 -20.56
CA LYS A 165 0.80 -7.15 -19.18
C LYS A 165 1.63 -8.27 -18.53
N LYS A 166 1.87 -9.37 -19.25
CA LYS A 166 2.71 -10.49 -18.79
C LYS A 166 4.16 -10.05 -18.52
N LEU A 167 4.75 -9.25 -19.42
CA LEU A 167 6.09 -8.69 -19.24
C LEU A 167 6.18 -7.84 -17.98
N LYS A 168 5.29 -6.85 -17.80
CA LYS A 168 5.25 -5.97 -16.62
C LYS A 168 5.14 -6.77 -15.32
N LYS A 169 4.26 -7.79 -15.32
CA LYS A 169 4.10 -8.71 -14.18
C LYS A 169 5.40 -9.46 -13.85
N HIS A 170 6.07 -10.02 -14.85
CA HIS A 170 7.32 -10.77 -14.64
C HIS A 170 8.48 -9.88 -14.21
N LEU A 171 8.56 -8.64 -14.71
CA LEU A 171 9.58 -7.68 -14.27
C LEU A 171 9.40 -7.33 -12.79
N TRP A 172 8.16 -7.10 -12.35
CA TRP A 172 7.89 -6.87 -10.94
C TRP A 172 8.35 -8.02 -10.06
N TYR A 173 8.08 -9.27 -10.46
CA TYR A 173 8.54 -10.45 -9.71
C TYR A 173 10.06 -10.68 -9.73
N ASN A 174 10.78 -10.11 -10.71
CA ASN A 174 12.23 -10.13 -10.71
C ASN A 174 12.82 -9.10 -9.74
N VAL A 175 12.20 -7.93 -9.62
CA VAL A 175 12.65 -6.86 -8.72
C VAL A 175 12.22 -7.15 -7.28
N PHE A 176 11.02 -7.69 -7.09
CA PHE A 176 10.50 -8.05 -5.77
C PHE A 176 10.11 -9.52 -5.70
N THR A 177 10.51 -10.20 -4.61
CA THR A 177 10.01 -11.54 -4.32
C THR A 177 8.48 -11.57 -4.22
N TYR A 178 7.91 -12.74 -4.49
CA TYR A 178 6.50 -13.05 -4.29
C TYR A 178 6.09 -13.09 -2.81
N ASN A 179 7.07 -13.12 -1.89
CA ASN A 179 6.84 -13.19 -0.46
C ASN A 179 7.37 -11.93 0.25
N ILE A 180 6.47 -11.10 0.81
CA ILE A 180 6.92 -9.93 1.57
C ILE A 180 7.66 -10.32 2.85
N ASP A 181 7.45 -11.53 3.39
CA ASP A 181 8.05 -11.95 4.65
C ASP A 181 9.58 -12.08 4.53
N HIS A 182 10.12 -12.01 3.31
CA HIS A 182 11.55 -11.95 3.05
C HIS A 182 12.09 -10.49 2.98
N TYR A 183 11.27 -9.47 3.26
CA TYR A 183 11.64 -8.04 3.32
C TYR A 183 11.40 -7.45 4.71
#